data_AF-A0A126R4C9-F1
#
_entry.id   AF-A0A126R4C9-F1
#
_cell.length_a   1.000
_cell.length_b   1.000
_cell.length_c   1.000
_cell.angle_alpha   90.00
_cell.angle_beta   90.00
_cell.angle_gamma   90.00
#
_symmetry.space_group_name_H-M   'P 1'
#
loop_
_entity.id
_entity.type
_entity.pdbx_description
1 polymer ?
#
loop_
_entity_poly.entity_id
_entity_poly.type
_entity_poly.pdbx_seq_one_letter_code
_entity_poly.pdbx_strand_id
1 'polypeptide(L)' 'MEVARVSLFLASDDSSFMCGSELAADGGQTIDTYTPFLPGAPEA' A
#
# COMPACT_ATOMS: atom_id res chain seq x y z
N MET A 1 2.32 -9.58 6.78
CA MET A 1 2.88 -10.47 5.71
C MET A 1 2.68 -9.88 4.31
N GLU A 2 1.93 -8.79 4.17
CA GLU A 2 1.47 -8.17 2.94
C GLU A 2 2.63 -7.59 2.12
N VAL A 3 3.56 -6.89 2.78
CA VAL A 3 4.75 -6.31 2.14
C VAL A 3 5.57 -7.39 1.41
N ALA A 4 5.79 -8.55 2.03
CA ALA A 4 6.53 -9.65 1.40
C ALA A 4 5.81 -10.22 0.17
N ARG A 5 4.46 -10.24 0.17
CA ARG A 5 3.68 -10.67 -1.00
C ARG A 5 3.76 -9.65 -2.13
N VAL A 6 3.76 -8.36 -1.81
CA VAL A 6 3.99 -7.29 -2.80
C VAL A 6 5.39 -7.44 -3.43
N SER A 7 6.42 -7.69 -2.61
CA SER A 7 7.77 -7.94 -3.12
C SER A 7 7.85 -9.19 -4.00
N LEU A 8 7.19 -10.28 -3.60
CA LEU A 8 7.14 -11.51 -4.39
C LEU A 8 6.47 -11.29 -5.75
N PHE A 9 5.39 -10.51 -5.79
CA PHE A 9 4.71 -10.16 -7.04
C PHE A 9 5.59 -9.30 -7.96
N LEU A 10 6.24 -8.24 -7.44
CA LEU A 10 7.14 -7.39 -8.23
C LEU A 10 8.39 -8.14 -8.72
N ALA A 11 8.74 -9.26 -8.08
CA ALA A 11 9.84 -10.11 -8.50
C ALA A 11 9.41 -11.23 -9.48
N SER A 12 8.11 -11.38 -9.77
CA SER A 12 7.60 -12.40 -10.67
C SER A 12 7.40 -11.87 -12.10
N ASP A 13 7.32 -12.80 -13.06
CA ASP A 13 7.06 -12.49 -14.48
C ASP A 13 5.68 -11.83 -14.72
N ASP A 14 4.74 -12.00 -13.79
CA ASP A 14 3.41 -11.38 -13.86
C ASP A 14 3.49 -9.85 -13.83
N SER A 15 4.57 -9.29 -13.28
CA SER A 15 4.83 -7.86 -13.19
C SER A 15 5.66 -7.30 -14.35
N SER A 16 5.85 -8.06 -15.44
CA SER A 16 6.73 -7.71 -16.57
C SER A 16 6.46 -6.36 -17.27
N PHE A 17 5.32 -5.72 -17.00
CA PHE A 17 4.98 -4.38 -17.50
C PHE A 17 5.00 -3.27 -16.42
N MET A 18 5.28 -3.60 -15.16
CA MET A 18 5.36 -2.66 -14.03
C MET A 18 6.78 -2.14 -13.81
N CYS A 19 7.39 -1.62 -14.87
CA CYS A 19 8.74 -1.05 -14.83
C CYS A 19 8.69 0.46 -14.61
N GLY A 20 9.47 0.96 -13.65
CA GLY A 20 9.52 2.39 -13.30
C GLY A 20 8.32 2.90 -12.49
N SER A 21 7.43 2.00 -12.06
CA SER A 21 6.30 2.28 -11.19
C SER A 21 6.60 1.94 -9.72
N GLU A 22 5.89 2.60 -8.81
CA GLU A 22 5.90 2.31 -7.37
C GLU A 22 4.56 1.70 -6.96
N LEU A 23 4.57 0.71 -6.07
CA LEU A 23 3.37 0.06 -5.54
C LEU A 23 3.31 0.24 -4.02
N ALA A 24 2.37 1.07 -3.55
CA ALA A 24 2.15 1.31 -2.13
C ALA A 24 1.51 0.09 -1.45
N ALA A 25 2.06 -0.29 -0.29
CA ALA A 25 1.61 -1.43 0.52
C ALA A 25 1.33 -1.00 1.97
N ASP A 26 0.43 -0.03 2.13
CA ASP A 26 0.27 0.77 3.36
C ASP A 26 -1.17 0.76 3.93
N GLY A 27 -2.04 -0.12 3.42
CA GLY A 27 -3.43 -0.18 3.86
C GLY A 27 -4.28 1.04 3.44
N GLY A 28 -3.81 1.86 2.50
CA GLY A 28 -4.51 3.06 2.04
C GLY A 28 -4.06 4.36 2.73
N GLN A 29 -2.98 4.34 3.49
CA GLN A 29 -2.47 5.55 4.15
C GLN A 29 -2.04 6.65 3.16
N THR A 30 -1.61 6.30 1.95
CA THR A 30 -1.22 7.28 0.93
C THR A 30 -2.43 7.94 0.26
N ILE A 31 -3.60 7.28 0.23
CA ILE A 31 -4.80 7.80 -0.45
C ILE A 31 -5.63 8.76 0.42
N ASP A 32 -5.43 8.74 1.74
CA ASP A 32 -6.01 9.71 2.66
C ASP A 32 -5.13 9.89 3.91
N THR A 33 -5.09 11.11 4.44
CA THR A 33 -4.34 11.37 5.67
C THR A 33 -5.19 10.95 6.86
N TYR A 34 -4.68 10.04 7.70
CA TYR A 34 -5.30 9.78 9.00
C TYR A 34 -5.35 11.08 9.80
N THR A 35 -6.56 11.62 9.97
CA THR A 35 -6.85 12.88 10.65
C THR A 35 -7.53 12.53 11.97
N PRO A 36 -6.77 12.38 13.08
CA PRO A 36 -7.30 11.87 14.34
C PRO A 36 -8.39 12.75 14.97
N PHE A 37 -8.58 13.97 14.46
CA PHE A 37 -9.58 14.93 14.93
C PHE A 37 -10.89 14.93 14.13
N LEU A 38 -11.01 14.14 13.05
CA LEU A 38 -12.24 14.07 12.27
C LEU A 38 -13.21 12.99 12.81
N PRO A 39 -14.54 13.20 12.71
CA PRO A 39 -15.53 12.21 13.13
C PRO A 39 -15.35 10.87 12.39
N GLY A 40 -15.27 9.77 13.13
CA GLY A 40 -15.14 8.41 12.57
C GLY A 40 -13.72 7.83 12.56
N ALA A 41 -12.72 8.60 13.01
CA ALA A 41 -11.38 8.04 13.28
C ALA A 41 -11.47 6.95 14.38
N PRO A 42 -10.80 5.79 14.23
CA PRO A 42 -10.71 4.79 15.29
C PRO A 42 -10.15 5.40 16.58
N GLU A 43 -10.75 5.00 17.72
CA GLU A 43 -10.25 5.37 19.05
C GLU A 43 -8.89 4.69 19.30
N ALA A 44 -8.00 5.42 19.99
CA ALA A 44 -6.65 4.96 20.31
C ALA A 44 -6.63 3.84 21.36
#